data_AF-A0A2V5QGQ0-F1
#
_entry.id   AF-A0A2V5QGQ0-F1
#
_cell.length_a   1.000
_cell.length_b   1.000
_cell.length_c   1.000
_cell.angle_alpha   90.00
_cell.angle_beta   90.00
_cell.angle_gamma   90.00
#
_symmetry.space_group_name_H-M   'P 1'
#
loop_
_entity.id
_entity.type
_entity.pdbx_description
1 polymer ?
#
loop_
_entity_poly.entity_id
_entity_poly.type
_entity_poly.pdbx_seq_one_letter_code
_entity_poly.pdbx_strand_id
1 'polypeptide(L)'
;MSLNLSAAELKTVDDFQPAAAKANAVLTLPDWEQTPDAIEASMNNAIAKANGALDQIGAQDLSKVTFKSTVVALDDLGYQAANAANKATIIKETNTNPAMRAAAENAVKTYQEWAVGIDYREDVYKAVKAFTDTHPKITGEDEKLLKETMRDYRRAGLELPPDQRKEVEQLRKELSKLGTDFDTNIVNSAAPVMFAKADLDGLPESFLASPGIRTGDDVYTVMANVTWQFNTVEENAKSEATRKQLYVIRESLGKHKNVPVLNEMLALRNKIALRLGYKSWDDYQTEIKIQ
;
A
#
# COMPACT_ATOMS: atom_id res chain seq x y z
N MET A 1 18.13 11.94 40.01
CA MET A 1 18.63 13.23 39.50
C MET A 1 17.47 13.86 38.74
N SER A 2 16.68 14.71 39.39
CA SER A 2 15.49 15.31 38.77
C SER A 2 15.96 16.37 37.77
N LEU A 3 15.68 16.15 36.49
CA LEU A 3 15.84 17.18 35.46
C LEU A 3 14.80 18.27 35.75
N ASN A 4 15.25 19.38 36.35
CA ASN A 4 14.49 20.62 36.44
C ASN A 4 14.42 21.23 35.04
N LEU A 5 13.52 20.72 34.20
CA LEU A 5 13.10 21.41 32.98
C LEU A 5 12.06 22.43 33.40
N SER A 6 12.44 23.72 33.46
CA SER A 6 11.49 24.79 33.71
C SER A 6 10.74 25.10 32.42
N ALA A 7 9.42 25.26 32.48
CA ALA A 7 8.60 25.58 31.30
C ALA A 7 9.00 26.92 30.63
N ALA A 8 9.79 27.76 31.32
CA ALA A 8 10.34 29.01 30.81
C ALA A 8 11.48 28.83 29.78
N GLU A 9 11.98 27.60 29.59
CA GLU A 9 13.09 27.28 28.67
C GLU A 9 12.65 26.41 27.47
N LEU A 10 11.34 26.20 27.28
CA LEU A 10 10.83 25.38 26.20
C LEU A 10 10.82 26.16 24.89
N LYS A 11 11.64 25.69 23.93
CA LYS A 11 11.61 26.19 22.56
C LYS A 11 10.26 25.87 21.90
N THR A 12 9.75 26.85 21.17
CA THR A 12 8.60 26.75 20.28
C THR A 12 9.05 26.44 18.85
N VAL A 13 8.12 26.17 17.94
CA VAL A 13 8.45 26.02 16.51
C VAL A 13 9.05 27.30 15.93
N ASP A 14 8.63 28.47 16.42
CA ASP A 14 9.14 29.78 15.97
C ASP A 14 10.64 29.93 16.22
N ASP A 15 11.14 29.36 17.32
CA ASP A 15 12.57 29.36 17.65
C ASP A 15 13.43 28.58 16.64
N PHE A 16 12.82 27.68 15.87
CA PHE A 16 13.49 26.88 14.84
C PHE A 16 13.29 27.42 13.42
N GLN A 17 12.41 28.40 13.20
CA GLN A 17 12.14 28.94 11.86
C GLN A 17 13.39 29.47 11.14
N PRO A 18 14.35 30.18 11.79
CA PRO A 18 15.57 30.61 11.12
C PRO A 18 16.43 29.44 10.63
N ALA A 19 16.49 28.35 11.40
CA ALA A 19 17.23 27.15 11.02
C ALA A 19 16.51 26.41 9.87
N ALA A 20 15.18 26.35 9.91
CA ALA A 20 14.36 25.78 8.85
C ALA A 20 14.54 26.55 7.53
N ALA A 21 14.49 27.89 7.58
CA ALA A 21 14.71 28.74 6.41
C ALA A 21 16.10 28.52 5.78
N LYS A 22 17.15 28.38 6.61
CA LYS A 22 18.50 28.06 6.12
C LYS A 22 18.58 26.70 5.42
N ALA A 23 17.72 25.75 5.81
CA ALA A 23 17.64 24.41 5.25
C ALA A 23 16.58 24.25 4.15
N ASN A 24 15.92 25.35 3.72
CA ASN A 24 14.74 25.30 2.83
C ASN A 24 13.62 24.37 3.34
N ALA A 25 13.47 24.27 4.65
CA ALA A 25 12.44 23.47 5.30
C ALA A 25 11.29 24.35 5.79
N VAL A 26 10.08 23.80 5.75
CA VAL A 26 8.88 24.42 6.33
C VAL A 26 8.52 23.68 7.60
N LEU A 27 8.55 24.37 8.73
CA LEU A 27 8.09 23.83 10.01
C LEU A 27 6.72 24.39 10.33
N THR A 28 5.72 23.51 10.39
CA THR A 28 4.35 23.86 10.76
C THR A 28 3.83 22.85 11.76
N LEU A 29 3.17 23.33 12.81
CA LEU A 29 2.41 22.46 13.70
C LEU A 29 1.15 21.99 12.96
N PRO A 30 0.90 20.67 12.87
CA PRO A 30 -0.33 20.19 12.28
C PRO A 30 -1.51 20.57 13.17
N ASP A 31 -2.55 21.14 12.56
CA ASP A 31 -3.86 21.23 13.19
C ASP A 31 -4.55 19.86 13.08
N TRP A 32 -4.90 19.28 14.23
CA TRP A 32 -5.39 17.92 14.32
C TRP A 32 -6.91 17.89 14.37
N GLU A 33 -7.51 17.06 13.53
CA GLU A 33 -8.94 16.79 13.57
C GLU A 33 -9.33 16.13 14.91
N GLN A 34 -10.29 16.75 15.62
CA GLN A 34 -10.70 16.34 16.97
C GLN A 34 -11.94 15.44 16.99
N THR A 35 -12.60 15.24 15.84
CA THR A 35 -13.82 14.42 15.72
C THR A 35 -13.76 13.54 14.46
N PRO A 36 -14.51 12.42 14.43
CA PRO A 36 -14.63 11.57 13.24
C PRO A 36 -15.05 12.35 11.99
N ASP A 37 -16.11 13.16 12.11
CA ASP A 37 -16.62 13.98 11.01
C ASP A 37 -15.59 15.00 10.49
N ALA A 38 -14.76 15.56 11.38
CA ALA A 38 -13.71 16.49 10.98
C ALA A 38 -12.63 15.79 10.15
N ILE A 39 -12.28 14.54 10.47
CA ILE A 39 -11.32 13.73 9.70
C ILE A 39 -11.85 13.50 8.28
N GLU A 40 -13.09 13.06 8.16
CA GLU A 40 -13.72 12.81 6.86
C GLU A 40 -13.86 14.09 6.04
N ALA A 41 -14.31 15.18 6.67
CA ALA A 41 -14.45 16.48 6.01
C ALA A 41 -13.09 17.02 5.53
N SER A 42 -12.04 16.90 6.35
CA SER A 42 -10.68 17.32 6.01
C SER A 42 -10.16 16.59 4.76
N MET A 43 -10.35 15.27 4.72
CA MET A 43 -9.95 14.46 3.57
C MET A 43 -10.75 14.82 2.30
N ASN A 44 -12.07 14.89 2.41
CA ASN A 44 -12.94 15.22 1.27
C ASN A 44 -12.62 16.62 0.71
N ASN A 45 -12.37 17.59 1.58
CA ASN A 45 -11.96 18.94 1.17
C ASN A 45 -10.60 18.95 0.49
N ALA A 46 -9.63 18.20 1.00
CA ALA A 46 -8.30 18.08 0.41
C ALA A 46 -8.37 17.47 -1.00
N ILE A 47 -9.13 16.38 -1.17
CA ILE A 47 -9.38 15.74 -2.47
C ILE A 47 -10.12 16.68 -3.42
N ALA A 48 -11.16 17.38 -2.96
CA ALA A 48 -11.91 18.31 -3.79
C ALA A 48 -11.03 19.47 -4.29
N LYS A 49 -10.18 20.02 -3.42
CA LYS A 49 -9.20 21.05 -3.79
C LYS A 49 -8.19 20.53 -4.82
N ALA A 50 -7.66 19.33 -4.59
CA ALA A 50 -6.71 18.71 -5.49
C ALA A 50 -7.34 18.38 -6.86
N ASN A 51 -8.60 17.94 -6.91
CA ASN A 51 -9.33 17.77 -8.17
C ASN A 51 -9.49 19.09 -8.93
N GLY A 52 -9.83 20.18 -8.22
CA GLY A 52 -9.87 21.51 -8.83
C GLY A 52 -8.52 21.93 -9.45
N ALA A 53 -7.41 21.61 -8.78
CA ALA A 53 -6.07 21.87 -9.31
C ALA A 53 -5.73 20.97 -10.51
N LEU A 54 -6.09 19.68 -10.48
CA LEU A 54 -5.93 18.77 -11.62
C LEU A 54 -6.71 19.26 -12.84
N ASP A 55 -7.94 19.73 -12.65
CA ASP A 55 -8.78 20.27 -13.73
C ASP A 55 -8.19 21.55 -14.31
N GLN A 56 -7.61 22.42 -13.46
CA GLN A 56 -6.87 23.60 -13.93
C GLN A 56 -5.65 23.20 -14.77
N ILE A 57 -4.90 22.17 -14.36
CA ILE A 57 -3.74 21.70 -15.13
C ILE A 57 -4.18 21.15 -16.48
N GLY A 58 -5.20 20.29 -16.50
CA GLY A 58 -5.72 19.63 -17.70
C GLY A 58 -6.41 20.56 -18.70
N ALA A 59 -6.90 21.72 -18.26
CA ALA A 59 -7.56 22.71 -19.12
C ALA A 59 -6.60 23.76 -19.74
N GLN A 60 -5.29 23.67 -19.49
CA GLN A 60 -4.33 24.66 -20.00
C GLN A 60 -4.20 24.67 -21.52
N ASP A 61 -3.88 25.84 -22.06
CA ASP A 61 -3.36 25.97 -23.42
C ASP A 61 -1.97 25.31 -23.50
N LEU A 62 -1.91 24.15 -24.16
CA LEU A 62 -0.70 23.33 -24.28
C LEU A 62 0.49 24.05 -24.93
N SER A 63 0.27 25.15 -25.66
CA SER A 63 1.35 25.94 -26.24
C SER A 63 2.03 26.90 -25.25
N LYS A 64 1.45 27.08 -24.06
CA LYS A 64 1.89 28.07 -23.04
C LYS A 64 2.24 27.45 -21.70
N VAL A 65 2.19 26.12 -21.60
CA VAL A 65 2.51 25.41 -20.36
C VAL A 65 3.96 25.67 -19.93
N THR A 66 4.18 25.70 -18.61
CA THR A 66 5.49 25.89 -18.00
C THR A 66 5.74 24.79 -16.98
N PHE A 67 6.99 24.63 -16.53
CA PHE A 67 7.31 23.72 -15.43
C PHE A 67 6.45 24.02 -14.19
N LYS A 68 6.32 25.30 -13.85
CA LYS A 68 5.55 25.75 -12.69
C LYS A 68 4.06 25.43 -12.81
N SER A 69 3.48 25.65 -13.99
CA SER A 69 2.03 25.45 -14.20
C SER A 69 1.65 23.99 -14.47
N THR A 70 2.63 23.09 -14.57
CA THR A 70 2.40 21.66 -14.83
C THR A 70 2.99 20.81 -13.71
N VAL A 71 4.28 20.49 -13.78
CA VAL A 71 4.96 19.57 -12.87
C VAL A 71 4.94 20.06 -11.42
N VAL A 72 5.28 21.33 -11.18
CA VAL A 72 5.27 21.88 -9.81
C VAL A 72 3.84 21.95 -9.27
N ALA A 73 2.87 22.38 -10.09
CA ALA A 73 1.47 22.41 -9.68
C ALA A 73 0.92 21.02 -9.33
N LEU A 74 1.36 19.97 -10.05
CA LEU A 74 1.03 18.58 -9.78
C LEU A 74 1.68 18.07 -8.48
N ASP A 75 2.91 18.45 -8.20
CA ASP A 75 3.60 18.13 -6.95
C ASP A 75 2.94 18.84 -5.74
N ASP A 76 2.69 20.14 -5.87
CA ASP A 76 2.06 20.98 -4.84
C ASP A 76 0.68 20.45 -4.42
N LEU A 77 -0.16 20.04 -5.37
CA LEU A 77 -1.49 19.47 -5.06
C LEU A 77 -1.36 18.10 -4.37
N GLY A 78 -0.36 17.31 -4.75
CA GLY A 78 -0.06 16.01 -4.15
C GLY A 78 0.37 16.17 -2.71
N TYR A 79 1.30 17.08 -2.45
CA TYR A 79 1.76 17.46 -1.11
C TYR A 79 0.59 17.90 -0.21
N GLN A 80 -0.29 18.77 -0.70
CA GLN A 80 -1.42 19.27 0.08
C GLN A 80 -2.41 18.16 0.45
N ALA A 81 -2.75 17.28 -0.49
CA ALA A 81 -3.64 16.15 -0.22
C ALA A 81 -2.98 15.11 0.70
N ALA A 82 -1.68 14.82 0.50
CA ALA A 82 -0.91 13.90 1.32
C ALA A 82 -0.83 14.35 2.78
N ASN A 83 -0.78 15.66 3.06
CA ASN A 83 -0.78 16.16 4.43
C ASN A 83 -2.05 15.78 5.21
N ALA A 84 -3.23 15.81 4.59
CA ALA A 84 -4.46 15.32 5.21
C ALA A 84 -4.37 13.81 5.51
N ALA A 85 -3.84 13.03 4.56
CA ALA A 85 -3.69 11.59 4.69
C ALA A 85 -2.66 11.19 5.76
N ASN A 86 -1.56 11.95 5.88
CA ASN A 86 -0.53 11.73 6.89
C ASN A 86 -1.09 11.96 8.30
N LYS A 87 -1.89 13.03 8.49
CA LYS A 87 -2.57 13.27 9.77
C LYS A 87 -3.56 12.17 10.11
N ALA A 88 -4.39 11.76 9.15
CA ALA A 88 -5.31 10.64 9.33
C ALA A 88 -4.55 9.34 9.69
N THR A 89 -3.42 9.06 9.03
CA THR A 89 -2.59 7.89 9.32
C THR A 89 -2.15 7.87 10.79
N ILE A 90 -1.66 9.00 11.31
CA ILE A 90 -1.25 9.08 12.73
C ILE A 90 -2.45 8.83 13.66
N ILE A 91 -3.61 9.45 13.39
CA ILE A 91 -4.83 9.22 14.18
C ILE A 91 -5.24 7.74 14.15
N LYS A 92 -5.23 7.11 12.97
CA LYS A 92 -5.56 5.70 12.76
C LYS A 92 -4.68 4.77 13.62
N GLU A 93 -3.37 5.05 13.67
CA GLU A 93 -2.40 4.18 14.37
C GLU A 93 -2.33 4.44 15.88
N THR A 94 -2.57 5.67 16.36
CA THR A 94 -2.23 6.04 17.75
C THR A 94 -3.39 6.55 18.60
N ASN A 95 -4.53 6.93 18.01
CA ASN A 95 -5.63 7.51 18.80
C ASN A 95 -6.31 6.44 19.68
N THR A 96 -6.61 6.78 20.94
CA THR A 96 -7.23 5.84 21.90
C THR A 96 -8.71 5.58 21.61
N ASN A 97 -9.41 6.50 20.93
CA ASN A 97 -10.82 6.38 20.60
C ASN A 97 -11.02 5.49 19.33
N PRO A 98 -11.75 4.37 19.43
CA PRO A 98 -12.03 3.50 18.28
C PRO A 98 -12.76 4.18 17.12
N ALA A 99 -13.68 5.12 17.40
CA ALA A 99 -14.41 5.82 16.35
C ALA A 99 -13.51 6.76 15.54
N MET A 100 -12.53 7.41 16.21
CA MET A 100 -11.52 8.23 15.54
C MET A 100 -10.64 7.38 14.62
N ARG A 101 -10.21 6.20 15.09
CA ARG A 101 -9.39 5.28 14.28
C ARG A 101 -10.14 4.78 13.05
N ALA A 102 -11.41 4.40 13.19
CA ALA A 102 -12.24 3.92 12.08
C ALA A 102 -12.46 5.01 11.00
N ALA A 103 -12.79 6.24 11.40
CA ALA A 103 -12.94 7.36 10.47
C ALA A 103 -11.62 7.67 9.75
N ALA A 104 -10.50 7.64 10.47
CA ALA A 104 -9.18 7.84 9.90
C ALA A 104 -8.76 6.72 8.93
N GLU A 105 -9.08 5.47 9.23
CA GLU A 105 -8.87 4.34 8.31
C GLU A 105 -9.64 4.54 7.00
N ASN A 106 -10.92 4.91 7.09
CA ASN A 106 -11.74 5.21 5.93
C ASN A 106 -11.17 6.39 5.13
N ALA A 107 -10.74 7.47 5.80
CA ALA A 107 -10.16 8.63 5.13
C ALA A 107 -8.86 8.28 4.38
N VAL A 108 -7.98 7.46 4.97
CA VAL A 108 -6.75 6.98 4.31
C VAL A 108 -7.10 6.11 3.10
N LYS A 109 -8.10 5.22 3.21
CA LYS A 109 -8.55 4.40 2.08
C LYS A 109 -9.09 5.27 0.93
N THR A 110 -9.95 6.24 1.22
CA THR A 110 -10.49 7.19 0.23
C THR A 110 -9.36 7.96 -0.46
N TYR A 111 -8.36 8.42 0.29
CA TYR A 111 -7.19 9.07 -0.29
C TYR A 111 -6.41 8.16 -1.23
N GLN A 112 -6.13 6.92 -0.82
CA GLN A 112 -5.37 5.97 -1.64
C GLN A 112 -6.10 5.65 -2.95
N GLU A 113 -7.42 5.44 -2.88
CA GLU A 113 -8.25 5.22 -4.08
C GLU A 113 -8.20 6.43 -5.03
N TRP A 114 -8.30 7.65 -4.49
CA TRP A 114 -8.18 8.88 -5.27
C TRP A 114 -6.77 9.07 -5.87
N ALA A 115 -5.72 8.87 -5.07
CA ALA A 115 -4.33 9.10 -5.48
C ALA A 115 -3.93 8.21 -6.67
N VAL A 116 -4.37 6.95 -6.69
CA VAL A 116 -4.17 6.04 -7.83
C VAL A 116 -4.84 6.58 -9.10
N GLY A 117 -5.97 7.27 -8.98
CA GLY A 117 -6.69 7.85 -10.11
C GLY A 117 -5.94 9.00 -10.81
N ILE A 118 -5.02 9.67 -10.12
CA ILE A 118 -4.26 10.81 -10.67
C ILE A 118 -3.40 10.37 -11.85
N ASP A 119 -2.74 9.20 -11.75
CA ASP A 119 -1.86 8.67 -12.79
C ASP A 119 -2.59 8.41 -14.12
N TYR A 120 -3.92 8.25 -14.08
CA TYR A 120 -4.77 7.99 -15.25
C TYR A 120 -5.41 9.25 -15.84
N ARG A 121 -5.13 10.45 -15.30
CA ARG A 121 -5.61 11.73 -15.84
C ARG A 121 -4.88 12.08 -17.14
N GLU A 122 -5.46 11.66 -18.27
CA GLU A 122 -4.89 11.89 -19.60
C GLU A 122 -4.73 13.38 -19.95
N ASP A 123 -5.65 14.22 -19.52
CA ASP A 123 -5.61 15.67 -19.71
C ASP A 123 -4.43 16.32 -18.96
N VAL A 124 -4.18 15.90 -17.72
CA VAL A 124 -3.02 16.35 -16.93
C VAL A 124 -1.72 15.85 -17.56
N TYR A 125 -1.67 14.57 -17.96
CA TYR A 125 -0.54 14.02 -18.69
C TYR A 125 -0.23 14.81 -19.98
N LYS A 126 -1.25 15.19 -20.77
CA LYS A 126 -1.04 15.99 -21.98
C LYS A 126 -0.38 17.33 -21.69
N ALA A 127 -0.74 18.01 -20.60
CA ALA A 127 -0.12 19.26 -20.18
C ALA A 127 1.36 19.05 -19.81
N VAL A 128 1.67 18.04 -19.00
CA VAL A 128 3.04 17.72 -18.59
C VAL A 128 3.90 17.27 -19.79
N LYS A 129 3.32 16.45 -20.68
CA LYS A 129 3.98 16.01 -21.91
C LYS A 129 4.27 17.18 -22.84
N ALA A 130 3.31 18.10 -23.04
CA ALA A 130 3.51 19.29 -23.88
C ALA A 130 4.68 20.13 -23.38
N PHE A 131 4.82 20.30 -22.06
CA PHE A 131 6.00 20.96 -21.48
C PHE A 131 7.29 20.15 -21.75
N THR A 132 7.27 18.83 -21.54
CA THR A 132 8.41 17.93 -21.77
C THR A 132 8.92 17.98 -23.21
N ASP A 133 8.00 17.99 -24.18
CA ASP A 133 8.30 18.00 -25.61
C ASP A 133 8.97 19.31 -26.07
N THR A 134 8.97 20.37 -25.26
CA THR A 134 9.75 21.59 -25.53
C THR A 134 11.25 21.41 -25.29
N HIS A 135 11.67 20.26 -24.75
CA HIS A 135 13.05 19.96 -24.33
C HIS A 135 13.62 21.06 -23.41
N PRO A 136 12.95 21.32 -22.27
CA PRO A 136 13.32 22.43 -21.40
C PRO A 136 14.71 22.21 -20.79
N LYS A 137 15.45 23.30 -20.60
CA LYS A 137 16.74 23.28 -19.89
C LYS A 137 16.50 23.42 -18.38
N ILE A 138 16.10 22.33 -17.74
CA ILE A 138 16.00 22.19 -16.28
C ILE A 138 17.12 21.29 -15.76
N THR A 139 17.52 21.47 -14.50
CA THR A 139 18.66 20.77 -13.91
C THR A 139 18.38 20.40 -12.45
N GLY A 140 19.09 19.42 -11.91
CA GLY A 140 19.02 19.09 -10.48
C GLY A 140 17.71 18.41 -10.10
N GLU A 141 17.10 18.83 -8.99
CA GLU A 141 15.88 18.23 -8.46
C GLU A 141 14.68 18.41 -9.39
N ASP A 142 14.57 19.54 -10.09
CA ASP A 142 13.51 19.80 -11.08
C ASP A 142 13.58 18.82 -12.26
N GLU A 143 14.79 18.54 -12.75
CA GLU A 143 15.01 17.57 -13.83
C GLU A 143 14.66 16.15 -13.38
N LYS A 144 15.03 15.80 -12.14
CA LYS A 144 14.68 14.51 -11.55
C LYS A 144 13.17 14.37 -11.41
N LEU A 145 12.48 15.38 -10.87
CA LEU A 145 11.03 15.39 -10.71
C LEU A 145 10.34 15.19 -12.06
N LEU A 146 10.71 15.96 -13.09
CA LEU A 146 10.13 15.80 -14.43
C LEU A 146 10.34 14.37 -14.97
N LYS A 147 11.57 13.83 -14.86
CA LYS A 147 11.90 12.49 -15.33
C LYS A 147 11.09 11.41 -14.63
N GLU A 148 10.93 11.51 -13.32
CA GLU A 148 10.17 10.55 -12.52
C GLU A 148 8.67 10.64 -12.80
N THR A 149 8.12 11.86 -12.91
CA THR A 149 6.73 12.08 -13.32
C THR A 149 6.45 11.45 -14.70
N MET A 150 7.32 11.69 -15.69
CA MET A 150 7.14 11.11 -17.03
C MET A 150 7.33 9.59 -17.05
N ARG A 151 8.28 9.06 -16.26
CA ARG A 151 8.41 7.61 -16.05
C ARG A 151 7.11 7.02 -15.51
N ASP A 152 6.51 7.64 -14.51
CA ASP A 152 5.31 7.11 -13.85
C ASP A 152 4.08 7.17 -14.78
N TYR A 153 3.94 8.20 -15.62
CA TYR A 153 2.94 8.21 -16.69
C TYR A 153 3.16 7.11 -17.74
N ARG A 154 4.41 6.88 -18.18
CA ARG A 154 4.73 5.77 -19.08
C ARG A 154 4.37 4.43 -18.43
N ARG A 155 4.72 4.25 -17.15
CA ARG A 155 4.35 3.06 -16.35
C ARG A 155 2.85 2.90 -16.22
N ALA A 156 2.08 3.98 -16.15
CA ALA A 156 0.62 3.95 -16.16
C ALA A 156 0.02 3.65 -17.54
N GLY A 157 0.81 3.70 -18.61
CA GLY A 157 0.39 3.43 -19.99
C GLY A 157 -0.13 4.66 -20.73
N LEU A 158 0.17 5.87 -20.23
CA LEU A 158 -0.33 7.12 -20.82
C LEU A 158 0.36 7.48 -22.14
N GLU A 159 1.55 6.91 -22.39
CA GLU A 159 2.23 6.98 -23.69
C GLU A 159 1.62 6.04 -24.75
N LEU A 160 0.80 5.06 -24.33
CA LEU A 160 0.17 4.14 -25.27
C LEU A 160 -1.02 4.78 -26.00
N PRO A 161 -1.32 4.32 -27.23
CA PRO A 161 -2.59 4.59 -27.88
C PRO A 161 -3.80 4.22 -26.98
N PRO A 162 -4.94 4.93 -27.09
CA PRO A 162 -6.08 4.73 -26.19
C PRO A 162 -6.64 3.30 -26.13
N ASP A 163 -6.60 2.55 -27.22
CA ASP A 163 -7.02 1.16 -27.30
C ASP A 163 -6.08 0.22 -26.52
N GLN A 164 -4.77 0.40 -26.69
CA GLN A 164 -3.76 -0.37 -25.95
C GLN A 164 -3.76 -0.03 -24.45
N ARG A 165 -3.99 1.24 -24.09
CA ARG A 165 -4.14 1.64 -22.69
C ARG A 165 -5.34 0.96 -22.04
N LYS A 166 -6.49 0.94 -22.70
CA LYS A 166 -7.68 0.23 -22.22
C LYS A 166 -7.44 -1.26 -22.02
N GLU A 167 -6.67 -1.90 -22.92
CA GLU A 167 -6.26 -3.30 -22.76
C GLU A 167 -5.42 -3.46 -21.47
N VAL A 168 -4.42 -2.61 -21.24
CA VAL A 168 -3.59 -2.65 -20.02
C VAL A 168 -4.41 -2.43 -18.75
N GLU A 169 -5.34 -1.46 -18.76
CA GLU A 169 -6.25 -1.22 -17.62
C GLU A 169 -7.11 -2.45 -17.31
N GLN A 170 -7.66 -3.11 -18.33
CA GLN A 170 -8.45 -4.33 -18.17
C GLN A 170 -7.61 -5.47 -17.60
N LEU A 171 -6.40 -5.68 -18.13
CA LEU A 171 -5.47 -6.69 -17.62
C LEU A 171 -5.09 -6.43 -16.15
N ARG A 172 -4.91 -5.17 -15.76
CA ARG A 172 -4.63 -4.78 -14.36
C ARG A 172 -5.81 -5.05 -13.44
N LYS A 173 -7.04 -4.77 -13.88
CA LYS A 173 -8.27 -5.08 -13.13
C LYS A 173 -8.42 -6.58 -12.91
N GLU A 174 -8.17 -7.38 -13.95
CA GLU A 174 -8.16 -8.85 -13.84
C GLU A 174 -7.08 -9.34 -12.89
N LEU A 175 -5.85 -8.83 -13.00
CA LEU A 175 -4.75 -9.18 -12.10
C LEU A 175 -5.06 -8.81 -10.64
N SER A 176 -5.67 -7.65 -10.40
CA SER A 176 -6.09 -7.22 -9.06
C SER A 176 -7.14 -8.17 -8.48
N LYS A 177 -8.16 -8.52 -9.27
CA LYS A 177 -9.17 -9.51 -8.87
C LYS A 177 -8.53 -10.86 -8.52
N LEU A 178 -7.62 -11.37 -9.35
CA LEU A 178 -6.92 -12.63 -9.08
C LEU A 178 -6.07 -12.55 -7.81
N GLY A 179 -5.48 -11.39 -7.49
CA GLY A 179 -4.80 -11.17 -6.21
C GLY A 179 -5.75 -11.34 -5.02
N THR A 180 -6.92 -10.70 -5.07
CA THR A 180 -7.96 -10.87 -4.04
C THR A 180 -8.44 -12.31 -3.92
N ASP A 181 -8.65 -12.98 -5.05
CA ASP A 181 -9.07 -14.39 -5.09
C ASP A 181 -7.98 -15.29 -4.47
N PHE A 182 -6.71 -15.05 -4.78
CA PHE A 182 -5.56 -15.78 -4.22
C PHE A 182 -5.50 -15.66 -2.70
N ASP A 183 -5.62 -14.44 -2.15
CA ASP A 183 -5.60 -14.19 -0.72
C ASP A 183 -6.82 -14.80 -0.02
N THR A 184 -8.00 -14.65 -0.63
CA THR A 184 -9.27 -15.23 -0.14
C THR A 184 -9.21 -16.75 -0.05
N ASN A 185 -8.59 -17.40 -1.04
CA ASN A 185 -8.40 -18.85 -1.03
C ASN A 185 -7.49 -19.32 0.11
N ILE A 186 -6.49 -18.52 0.51
CA ILE A 186 -5.62 -18.81 1.66
C ILE A 186 -6.41 -18.67 2.96
N VAL A 187 -7.10 -17.54 3.15
CA VAL A 187 -7.89 -17.26 4.35
C VAL A 187 -8.96 -18.32 4.59
N ASN A 188 -9.62 -18.76 3.52
CA ASN A 188 -10.66 -19.78 3.58
C ASN A 188 -10.12 -21.22 3.61
N SER A 189 -8.81 -21.42 3.53
CA SER A 189 -8.20 -22.75 3.60
C SER A 189 -8.09 -23.19 5.05
N ALA A 190 -8.96 -24.13 5.44
CA ALA A 190 -8.90 -24.80 6.73
C ALA A 190 -8.51 -26.27 6.52
N ALA A 191 -7.60 -26.77 7.36
CA ALA A 191 -7.18 -28.17 7.32
C ALA A 191 -7.09 -28.73 8.75
N PRO A 192 -8.19 -29.27 9.29
CA PRO A 192 -8.15 -30.04 10.53
C PRO A 192 -7.38 -31.34 10.31
N VAL A 193 -6.44 -31.64 11.19
CA VAL A 193 -5.65 -32.88 11.17
C VAL A 193 -5.89 -33.61 12.49
N MET A 194 -6.33 -34.87 12.38
CA MET A 194 -6.64 -35.70 13.54
C MET A 194 -5.44 -36.56 13.90
N PHE A 195 -5.11 -36.58 15.19
CA PHE A 195 -4.03 -37.33 15.79
C PHE A 195 -4.54 -38.12 17.00
N ALA A 196 -3.92 -39.26 17.28
CA ALA A 196 -4.06 -39.93 18.58
C ALA A 196 -3.17 -39.25 19.63
N LYS A 197 -3.41 -39.50 20.94
CA LYS A 197 -2.52 -38.95 21.99
C LYS A 197 -1.06 -39.33 21.78
N ALA A 198 -0.82 -40.57 21.32
CA ALA A 198 0.53 -41.08 21.09
C ALA A 198 1.29 -40.33 19.99
N ASP A 199 0.59 -39.82 18.97
CA ASP A 199 1.20 -39.04 17.88
C ASP A 199 1.70 -37.68 18.38
N LEU A 200 1.13 -37.18 19.48
CA LEU A 200 1.43 -35.89 20.10
C LEU A 200 2.35 -36.01 21.34
N ASP A 201 3.10 -37.11 21.49
CA ASP A 201 4.11 -37.23 22.56
C ASP A 201 5.13 -36.07 22.50
N GLY A 202 5.35 -35.43 23.64
CA GLY A 202 6.21 -34.26 23.82
C GLY A 202 5.44 -32.93 23.92
N LEU A 203 4.18 -32.88 23.50
CA LEU A 203 3.38 -31.65 23.61
C LEU A 203 3.02 -31.34 25.08
N PRO A 204 2.98 -30.05 25.46
CA PRO A 204 2.52 -29.64 26.79
C PRO A 204 1.07 -30.08 27.05
N GLU A 205 0.78 -30.54 28.27
CA GLU A 205 -0.61 -30.87 28.68
C GLU A 205 -1.55 -29.65 28.56
N SER A 206 -1.04 -28.42 28.72
CA SER A 206 -1.82 -27.19 28.50
C SER A 206 -2.29 -27.05 27.05
N PHE A 207 -1.50 -27.52 26.07
CA PHE A 207 -1.91 -27.57 24.67
C PHE A 207 -3.00 -28.62 24.46
N LEU A 208 -2.79 -29.84 24.96
CA LEU A 208 -3.75 -30.95 24.82
C LEU A 208 -5.11 -30.65 25.47
N ALA A 209 -5.10 -29.87 26.57
CA ALA A 209 -6.30 -29.42 27.26
C ALA A 209 -6.93 -28.14 26.68
N SER A 210 -6.30 -27.49 25.68
CA SER A 210 -6.82 -26.25 25.11
C SER A 210 -8.17 -26.50 24.39
N PRO A 211 -9.13 -25.55 24.48
CA PRO A 211 -10.44 -25.71 23.86
C PRO A 211 -10.35 -26.03 22.37
N GLY A 212 -11.06 -27.08 21.93
CA GLY A 212 -11.09 -27.51 20.53
C GLY A 212 -9.92 -28.41 20.08
N ILE A 213 -8.90 -28.62 20.93
CA ILE A 213 -7.79 -29.54 20.61
C ILE A 213 -8.22 -30.99 20.86
N ARG A 214 -8.69 -31.35 22.05
CA ARG A 214 -9.26 -32.67 22.29
C ARG A 214 -10.70 -32.73 21.76
N THR A 215 -10.93 -33.53 20.73
CA THR A 215 -12.22 -33.65 20.02
C THR A 215 -12.88 -35.02 20.20
N GLY A 216 -12.22 -35.96 20.87
CA GLY A 216 -12.76 -37.24 21.32
C GLY A 216 -11.93 -37.85 22.45
N ASP A 217 -12.19 -39.11 22.80
CA ASP A 217 -11.53 -39.77 23.93
C ASP A 217 -10.01 -39.85 23.76
N ASP A 218 -9.55 -40.32 22.60
CA ASP A 218 -8.14 -40.38 22.19
C ASP A 218 -7.93 -39.70 20.82
N VAL A 219 -8.68 -38.63 20.57
CA VAL A 219 -8.67 -37.91 19.30
C VAL A 219 -8.41 -36.44 19.55
N TYR A 220 -7.38 -35.93 18.91
CA TYR A 220 -6.94 -34.54 18.99
C TYR A 220 -6.95 -33.93 17.60
N THR A 221 -7.62 -32.80 17.43
CA THR A 221 -7.66 -32.05 16.18
C THR A 221 -6.74 -30.85 16.25
N VAL A 222 -5.75 -30.82 15.37
CA VAL A 222 -4.85 -29.68 15.17
C VAL A 222 -5.22 -29.00 13.87
N MET A 223 -5.44 -27.69 13.90
CA MET A 223 -5.73 -26.89 12.71
C MET A 223 -4.42 -26.42 12.09
N ALA A 224 -4.03 -26.98 10.94
CA ALA A 224 -2.75 -26.65 10.29
C ALA A 224 -2.64 -25.16 9.89
N ASN A 225 -3.77 -24.49 9.65
CA ASN A 225 -3.82 -23.06 9.33
C ASN A 225 -3.72 -22.14 10.57
N VAL A 226 -3.83 -22.68 11.79
CA VAL A 226 -3.71 -21.88 13.03
C VAL A 226 -2.24 -21.90 13.49
N THR A 227 -1.55 -20.77 13.31
CA THR A 227 -0.09 -20.67 13.52
C THR A 227 0.41 -21.15 14.88
N TRP A 228 -0.25 -20.78 15.97
CA TRP A 228 0.20 -21.22 17.30
C TRP A 228 0.03 -22.73 17.51
N GLN A 229 -1.00 -23.34 16.92
CA GLN A 229 -1.21 -24.79 17.00
C GLN A 229 -0.15 -25.54 16.19
N PHE A 230 0.11 -25.07 14.98
CA PHE A 230 1.17 -25.57 14.12
C PHE A 230 2.54 -25.53 14.80
N ASN A 231 2.96 -24.34 15.27
CA ASN A 231 4.26 -24.16 15.91
C ASN A 231 4.42 -25.06 17.14
N THR A 232 3.36 -25.19 17.96
CA THR A 232 3.43 -26.03 19.17
C THR A 232 3.70 -27.49 18.82
N VAL A 233 3.10 -28.02 17.75
CA VAL A 233 3.38 -29.39 17.29
C VAL A 233 4.78 -29.51 16.72
N GLU A 234 5.20 -28.60 15.83
CA GLU A 234 6.54 -28.64 15.21
C GLU A 234 7.69 -28.54 16.22
N GLU A 235 7.52 -27.75 17.27
CA GLU A 235 8.56 -27.51 18.28
C GLU A 235 8.65 -28.64 19.32
N ASN A 236 7.55 -29.36 19.59
CA ASN A 236 7.46 -30.26 20.76
C ASN A 236 7.17 -31.72 20.43
N ALA A 237 6.51 -32.04 19.30
CA ALA A 237 6.19 -33.42 18.97
C ALA A 237 7.48 -34.20 18.74
N LYS A 238 7.68 -35.32 19.45
CA LYS A 238 8.86 -36.17 19.28
C LYS A 238 8.83 -36.92 17.94
N SER A 239 7.63 -37.32 17.50
CA SER A 239 7.43 -38.05 16.24
C SER A 239 7.72 -37.17 15.03
N GLU A 240 8.72 -37.54 14.24
CA GLU A 240 9.00 -36.90 12.95
C GLU A 240 7.82 -37.06 11.98
N ALA A 241 7.15 -38.22 11.99
CA ALA A 241 6.01 -38.48 11.12
C ALA A 241 4.86 -37.50 11.38
N THR A 242 4.57 -37.21 12.66
CA THR A 242 3.56 -36.22 13.08
C THR A 242 3.90 -34.83 12.54
N ARG A 243 5.13 -34.36 12.79
CA ARG A 243 5.61 -33.06 12.30
C ARG A 243 5.52 -32.98 10.78
N LYS A 244 6.08 -33.98 10.08
CA LYS A 244 6.07 -34.04 8.61
C LYS A 244 4.64 -34.02 8.03
N GLN A 245 3.71 -34.78 8.60
CA GLN A 245 2.32 -34.79 8.15
C GLN A 245 1.70 -33.40 8.27
N LEU A 246 1.86 -32.75 9.43
CA LEU A 246 1.28 -31.44 9.68
C LEU A 246 1.93 -30.35 8.81
N TYR A 247 3.26 -30.36 8.70
CA TYR A 247 4.04 -29.47 7.83
C TYR A 247 3.55 -29.53 6.38
N VAL A 248 3.46 -30.74 5.79
CA VAL A 248 3.03 -30.89 4.39
C VAL A 248 1.61 -30.38 4.18
N ILE A 249 0.70 -30.59 5.15
CA ILE A 249 -0.66 -30.09 5.07
C ILE A 249 -0.68 -28.55 5.12
N ARG A 250 0.08 -27.93 6.04
CA ARG A 250 0.18 -26.47 6.17
C ARG A 250 0.74 -25.83 4.90
N GLU A 251 1.86 -26.35 4.38
CA GLU A 251 2.50 -25.84 3.16
C GLU A 251 1.71 -26.15 1.88
N SER A 252 0.65 -26.96 1.98
CA SER A 252 -0.29 -27.23 0.89
C SER A 252 -1.62 -26.48 1.00
N LEU A 253 -1.79 -25.61 2.01
CA LEU A 253 -3.01 -24.82 2.18
C LEU A 253 -3.28 -23.96 0.92
N GLY A 254 -4.54 -23.95 0.50
CA GLY A 254 -4.97 -23.22 -0.70
C GLY A 254 -4.44 -23.76 -2.04
N LYS A 255 -3.49 -24.72 -2.07
CA LYS A 255 -2.77 -25.16 -3.28
C LYS A 255 -3.68 -25.48 -4.47
N HIS A 256 -4.73 -26.27 -4.26
CA HIS A 256 -5.60 -26.73 -5.35
C HIS A 256 -6.33 -25.58 -6.06
N LYS A 257 -6.66 -24.51 -5.33
CA LYS A 257 -7.29 -23.31 -5.90
C LYS A 257 -6.25 -22.32 -6.40
N ASN A 258 -5.14 -22.17 -5.69
CA ASN A 258 -4.16 -21.11 -5.94
C ASN A 258 -3.11 -21.43 -7.00
N VAL A 259 -2.82 -22.69 -7.29
CA VAL A 259 -1.89 -23.02 -8.40
C VAL A 259 -2.44 -22.52 -9.75
N PRO A 260 -3.70 -22.77 -10.13
CA PRO A 260 -4.28 -22.17 -11.34
C PRO A 260 -4.29 -20.64 -11.32
N VAL A 261 -4.72 -20.02 -10.21
CA VAL A 261 -4.77 -18.56 -10.05
C VAL A 261 -3.37 -17.96 -10.23
N LEU A 262 -2.34 -18.54 -9.61
CA LEU A 262 -0.96 -18.09 -9.74
C LEU A 262 -0.48 -18.14 -11.19
N ASN A 263 -0.79 -19.20 -11.94
CA ASN A 263 -0.42 -19.31 -13.35
C ASN A 263 -1.05 -18.20 -14.19
N GLU A 264 -2.33 -17.90 -13.95
CA GLU A 264 -3.02 -16.79 -14.62
C GLU A 264 -2.42 -15.44 -14.25
N MET A 265 -2.12 -15.20 -12.96
CA MET A 265 -1.45 -13.99 -12.50
C MET A 265 -0.09 -13.79 -13.18
N LEU A 266 0.73 -14.83 -13.29
CA LEU A 266 2.04 -14.77 -13.95
C LEU A 266 1.89 -14.43 -15.45
N ALA A 267 0.90 -15.03 -16.12
CA ALA A 267 0.61 -14.72 -17.51
C ALA A 267 0.15 -13.27 -17.70
N LEU A 268 -0.77 -12.77 -16.85
CA LEU A 268 -1.24 -11.39 -16.89
C LEU A 268 -0.11 -10.39 -16.61
N ARG A 269 0.72 -10.64 -15.59
CA ARG A 269 1.91 -9.84 -15.29
C ARG A 269 2.83 -9.70 -16.51
N ASN A 270 3.15 -10.83 -17.16
CA ASN A 270 3.98 -10.78 -18.37
C ASN A 270 3.31 -10.00 -19.51
N LYS A 271 2.01 -10.20 -19.76
CA LYS A 271 1.26 -9.46 -20.79
C LYS A 271 1.28 -7.95 -20.52
N ILE A 272 1.02 -7.52 -19.29
CA ILE A 272 1.03 -6.11 -18.90
C ILE A 272 2.41 -5.50 -19.14
N ALA A 273 3.47 -6.16 -18.70
CA ALA A 273 4.84 -5.67 -18.87
C ALA A 273 5.21 -5.50 -20.35
N LEU A 274 4.93 -6.50 -21.18
CA LEU A 274 5.20 -6.46 -22.63
C LEU A 274 4.41 -5.34 -23.32
N ARG A 275 3.13 -5.14 -22.96
CA ARG A 275 2.30 -4.06 -23.51
C ARG A 275 2.83 -2.67 -23.14
N LEU A 276 3.42 -2.53 -21.97
CA LEU A 276 4.06 -1.29 -21.51
C LEU A 276 5.51 -1.13 -22.01
N GLY A 277 6.01 -2.04 -22.85
CA GLY A 277 7.34 -1.96 -23.46
C GLY A 277 8.50 -2.51 -22.61
N TYR A 278 8.22 -3.26 -21.54
CA TYR A 278 9.24 -3.91 -20.72
C TYR A 278 9.51 -5.34 -21.21
N LYS A 279 10.71 -5.88 -20.93
CA LYS A 279 11.04 -7.25 -21.34
C LYS A 279 10.43 -8.31 -20.42
N SER A 280 10.21 -7.95 -19.16
CA SER A 280 9.63 -8.83 -18.14
C SER A 280 8.83 -8.02 -17.10
N TRP A 281 8.01 -8.72 -16.32
CA TRP A 281 7.36 -8.11 -15.16
C TRP A 281 8.36 -7.64 -14.11
N ASP A 282 9.48 -8.36 -13.96
CA ASP A 282 10.51 -8.00 -13.00
C ASP A 282 11.19 -6.68 -13.41
N ASP A 283 11.52 -6.51 -14.70
CA ASP A 283 12.05 -5.24 -15.23
C ASP A 283 11.10 -4.07 -14.91
N TYR A 284 9.79 -4.28 -15.11
CA TYR A 284 8.76 -3.30 -14.75
C TYR A 284 8.72 -3.03 -13.24
N GLN A 285 8.86 -4.05 -12.38
CA GLN A 285 8.81 -3.85 -10.92
C GLN A 285 10.09 -3.24 -10.36
N THR A 286 11.26 -3.50 -10.95
CA THR A 286 12.55 -3.06 -10.40
C THR A 286 12.98 -1.69 -10.88
N GLU A 287 12.40 -1.15 -11.96
CA GLU A 287 12.76 0.17 -12.49
C GLU A 287 12.74 1.29 -11.43
N ILE A 288 11.77 1.26 -10.50
CA ILE A 288 11.62 2.27 -9.45
C ILE A 288 12.45 1.98 -8.19
N LYS A 289 13.12 0.83 -8.13
CA LYS A 289 13.91 0.39 -6.97
C LYS A 289 15.41 0.65 -7.15
N ILE A 290 15.84 0.83 -8.40
CA ILE A 290 17.24 1.06 -8.77
C ILE A 290 17.33 2.52 -9.23
N GLN A 291 17.33 3.43 -8.27
CA GLN A 291 17.61 4.85 -8.49
C GLN A 291 18.62 5.35 -7.48
#